data_AF-A0A2V4CWE4-F1
#
_entry.id   AF-A0A2V4CWE4-F1
#
_cell.length_a   1.000
_cell.length_b   1.000
_cell.length_c   1.000
_cell.angle_alpha   90.00
_cell.angle_beta   90.00
_cell.angle_gamma   90.00
#
_symmetry.space_group_name_H-M   'P 1'
#
loop_
_entity.id
_entity.type
_entity.pdbx_description
1 polymer ?
#
loop_
_entity_poly.entity_id
_entity_poly.type
_entity_poly.pdbx_seq_one_letter_code
_entity_poly.pdbx_strand_id
1 'polypeptide(L)'
;MINFIDGVFFFYMFLGFYMLSLLILIYFPNRFKMFEYPKGFSEGVSIIMPCYNECKTIGFAIKALLNLDHPKELIEIIIVDDKSTDNSVEEIRKYERKYSNIRLIINEKNSGGAAEPTNLGVKAAKFDYIAVADADSVPDKDCLKKMIGFLQKDDSVGGVT
;
A
#
# COMPACT_ATOMS: atom_id res chain seq x y z
N MET A 1 -29.47 -0.92 50.89
CA MET A 1 -28.14 -0.74 51.53
C MET A 1 -27.13 -1.30 50.56
N ILE A 2 -26.14 -0.52 50.14
CA ILE A 2 -25.05 -0.99 49.26
C ILE A 2 -24.24 -2.00 50.08
N ASN A 3 -24.12 -3.24 49.60
CA ASN A 3 -23.30 -4.25 50.27
C ASN A 3 -21.83 -4.14 49.84
N PHE A 4 -20.94 -4.91 50.47
CA PHE A 4 -19.51 -4.86 50.18
C PHE A 4 -19.17 -5.19 48.71
N ILE A 5 -19.88 -6.16 48.11
CA ILE A 5 -19.69 -6.58 46.71
C ILE A 5 -20.09 -5.44 45.78
N ASP A 6 -21.21 -4.77 46.04
CA ASP A 6 -21.65 -3.60 45.29
C ASP A 6 -20.60 -2.48 45.34
N GLY A 7 -19.98 -2.26 46.51
CA GLY A 7 -18.89 -1.29 46.69
C GLY A 7 -17.64 -1.62 45.86
N VAL A 8 -17.22 -2.89 45.87
CA VAL A 8 -16.09 -3.38 45.05
C VAL A 8 -16.41 -3.21 43.55
N PHE A 9 -17.63 -3.53 43.13
CA PHE A 9 -18.07 -3.36 41.75
C PHE A 9 -18.02 -1.89 41.31
N PHE A 10 -18.57 -0.96 42.10
CA PHE A 10 -18.52 0.47 41.76
C PHE A 10 -17.10 1.02 41.73
N PHE A 11 -16.20 0.54 42.57
CA PHE A 11 -14.79 0.93 42.55
C PHE A 11 -14.11 0.55 41.24
N TYR A 12 -14.25 -0.70 40.78
CA TYR A 12 -13.67 -1.13 39.50
C TYR A 12 -14.32 -0.44 38.30
N MET A 13 -15.64 -0.19 38.37
CA MET A 13 -16.34 0.57 37.34
C MET A 13 -15.80 2.00 37.26
N PHE A 14 -15.61 2.68 38.39
CA PHE A 14 -14.99 4.00 38.45
C PHE A 14 -13.55 3.98 37.92
N LEU A 15 -12.73 3.01 38.35
CA LEU A 15 -11.36 2.84 37.87
C LEU A 15 -11.30 2.61 36.35
N GLY A 16 -12.23 1.83 35.80
CA GLY A 16 -12.37 1.60 34.37
C GLY A 16 -12.71 2.88 33.60
N PHE A 17 -13.72 3.64 34.05
CA PHE A 17 -14.06 4.93 33.43
C PHE A 17 -12.93 5.95 33.56
N TYR A 18 -12.23 5.96 34.69
CA TYR A 18 -11.06 6.81 34.90
C TYR A 18 -9.95 6.48 33.89
N MET A 19 -9.60 5.19 33.76
CA MET A 19 -8.59 4.76 32.79
C MET A 19 -8.98 5.02 31.33
N LEU A 20 -10.26 4.82 30.99
CA LEU A 20 -10.78 5.15 29.66
C LEU A 20 -10.68 6.65 29.39
N SER A 21 -11.00 7.50 30.36
CA SER A 21 -10.89 8.95 30.20
C SER A 21 -9.45 9.42 29.99
N LEU A 22 -8.48 8.82 30.70
CA LEU A 22 -7.05 9.06 30.46
C LEU A 22 -6.62 8.62 29.06
N LEU A 23 -7.07 7.45 28.59
CA LEU A 23 -6.78 6.96 27.25
C LEU A 23 -7.32 7.93 26.19
N ILE A 24 -8.56 8.40 26.35
CA ILE A 24 -9.20 9.37 25.45
C ILE A 24 -8.41 10.69 25.45
N LEU A 25 -8.04 11.21 26.62
CA LEU A 25 -7.27 12.45 26.76
C LEU A 25 -5.88 12.36 26.13
N ILE A 26 -5.25 11.19 26.13
CA ILE A 26 -3.96 10.98 25.46
C ILE A 26 -4.16 10.74 23.96
N TYR A 27 -5.15 9.93 23.59
CA TYR A 27 -5.37 9.50 22.21
C TYR A 27 -5.82 10.65 21.32
N PHE A 28 -6.87 11.39 21.68
CA PHE A 28 -7.45 12.39 20.77
C PHE A 28 -6.48 13.52 20.37
N PRO A 29 -5.67 14.09 21.28
CA PRO A 29 -4.67 15.09 20.93
C PRO A 29 -3.48 14.51 20.15
N ASN A 30 -3.12 13.24 20.39
CA ASN A 30 -1.91 12.65 19.82
C ASN A 30 -2.15 11.73 18.63
N ARG A 31 -3.41 11.39 18.29
CA ARG A 31 -3.73 10.41 17.24
C ARG A 31 -3.13 10.73 15.88
N PHE A 32 -2.87 12.01 15.60
CA PHE A 32 -2.22 12.46 14.36
C PHE A 32 -0.70 12.62 14.48
N LYS A 33 -0.13 12.56 15.69
CA LYS A 33 1.31 12.66 15.97
C LYS A 33 1.97 11.30 16.22
N MET A 34 1.20 10.22 16.34
CA MET A 34 1.76 8.88 16.61
C MET A 34 2.61 8.33 15.45
N PHE A 35 2.51 8.92 14.26
CA PHE A 35 3.31 8.56 13.10
C PHE A 35 3.96 9.80 12.50
N GLU A 36 5.22 10.05 12.84
CA GLU A 36 6.04 10.99 12.10
C GLU A 36 6.68 10.28 10.90
N TYR A 37 6.36 10.75 9.69
CA TYR A 37 6.98 10.27 8.47
C TYR A 37 8.18 11.17 8.16
N PRO A 38 9.41 10.62 8.02
CA PRO A 38 10.55 11.40 7.57
C PRO A 38 10.25 12.00 6.20
N LYS A 39 10.50 13.29 6.05
CA LYS A 39 10.31 13.96 4.76
C LYS A 39 11.40 13.50 3.79
N GLY A 40 10.99 12.79 2.76
CA GLY A 40 11.84 12.48 1.61
C GLY A 40 11.65 13.47 0.46
N PHE A 41 12.54 13.43 -0.52
CA PHE A 41 12.36 14.06 -1.83
C PHE A 41 11.75 13.06 -2.81
N SER A 42 11.01 13.56 -3.80
CA SER A 42 10.40 12.71 -4.83
C SER A 42 11.47 12.16 -5.76
N GLU A 43 11.60 10.83 -5.78
CA GLU A 43 12.45 10.07 -6.71
C GLU A 43 11.61 9.21 -7.66
N GLY A 44 12.25 8.70 -8.71
CA GLY A 44 11.62 7.72 -9.59
C GLY A 44 11.24 6.45 -8.86
N VAL A 45 10.00 5.97 -9.01
CA VAL A 45 9.48 4.74 -8.40
C VAL A 45 8.89 3.83 -9.48
N SER A 46 9.34 2.58 -9.48
CA SER A 46 8.81 1.52 -10.32
C SER A 46 7.81 0.69 -9.51
N ILE A 47 6.52 0.81 -9.85
CA ILE A 47 5.46 0.08 -9.17
C ILE A 47 5.22 -1.24 -9.92
N ILE A 48 5.51 -2.35 -9.27
CA ILE A 48 5.34 -3.70 -9.80
C ILE A 48 4.02 -4.27 -9.29
N MET A 49 3.19 -4.74 -10.22
CA MET A 49 1.88 -5.30 -9.92
C MET A 49 1.75 -6.70 -10.52
N PRO A 50 1.99 -7.76 -9.75
CA PRO A 50 1.66 -9.12 -10.18
C PRO A 50 0.14 -9.26 -10.32
N CYS A 51 -0.33 -9.94 -11.37
CA CYS A 51 -1.75 -10.07 -11.68
C CYS A 51 -2.07 -11.49 -12.16
N TYR A 52 -3.14 -12.09 -11.65
CA TYR A 52 -3.71 -13.34 -12.17
C TYR A 52 -5.22 -13.39 -11.92
N ASN A 53 -6.02 -13.36 -12.98
CA ASN A 53 -7.49 -13.41 -12.93
C ASN A 53 -8.15 -12.29 -12.09
N GLU A 54 -7.70 -11.05 -12.25
CA GLU A 54 -8.14 -9.87 -11.50
C GLU A 54 -9.00 -8.89 -12.32
N CYS A 55 -9.73 -9.36 -13.34
CA CYS A 55 -10.47 -8.49 -14.27
C CYS A 55 -11.44 -7.52 -13.58
N LYS A 56 -11.99 -7.91 -12.42
CA LYS A 56 -12.98 -7.10 -11.67
C LYS A 56 -12.36 -5.97 -10.84
N THR A 57 -11.11 -6.12 -10.44
CA THR A 57 -10.43 -5.32 -9.42
C THR A 57 -9.31 -4.47 -10.03
N ILE A 58 -8.62 -4.99 -11.06
CA ILE A 58 -7.45 -4.38 -11.68
C ILE A 58 -7.68 -2.95 -12.16
N GLY A 59 -8.87 -2.65 -12.68
CA GLY A 59 -9.22 -1.29 -13.12
C GLY A 59 -9.28 -0.28 -11.96
N PHE A 60 -9.66 -0.70 -10.75
CA PHE A 60 -9.64 0.14 -9.56
C PHE A 60 -8.22 0.31 -9.03
N ALA A 61 -7.44 -0.77 -8.99
CA ALA A 61 -6.04 -0.74 -8.56
C ALA A 61 -5.18 0.19 -9.45
N ILE A 62 -5.27 0.05 -10.77
CA ILE A 62 -4.55 0.93 -11.71
C ILE A 62 -4.96 2.40 -11.53
N LYS A 63 -6.26 2.68 -11.34
CA LYS A 63 -6.74 4.06 -11.09
C LYS A 63 -6.19 4.62 -9.78
N ALA A 64 -6.08 3.81 -8.74
CA ALA A 64 -5.49 4.22 -7.47
C ALA A 64 -4.01 4.59 -7.65
N LEU A 65 -3.24 3.76 -8.35
CA LEU A 65 -1.84 4.04 -8.68
C LEU A 65 -1.67 5.30 -9.53
N LEU A 66 -2.53 5.50 -10.53
CA LEU A 66 -2.55 6.71 -11.35
C LEU A 66 -2.91 7.96 -10.54
N ASN A 67 -3.58 7.82 -9.40
CA ASN A 67 -4.00 8.91 -8.51
C ASN A 67 -3.05 9.16 -7.33
N LEU A 68 -1.91 8.45 -7.25
CA LEU A 68 -0.91 8.71 -6.22
C LEU A 68 -0.43 10.17 -6.25
N ASP A 69 -0.25 10.74 -5.08
CA ASP A 69 0.28 12.08 -4.85
C ASP A 69 1.82 12.04 -4.99
N HIS A 70 2.28 11.80 -6.22
CA HIS A 70 3.69 11.77 -6.62
C HIS A 70 3.80 12.23 -8.09
N PRO A 71 4.91 12.86 -8.51
CA PRO A 71 5.07 13.36 -9.88
C PRO A 71 4.92 12.23 -10.90
N LYS A 72 4.07 12.42 -11.92
CA LYS A 72 3.65 11.34 -12.83
C LYS A 72 4.78 10.84 -13.72
N GLU A 73 5.71 11.73 -14.05
CA GLU A 73 6.94 11.46 -14.77
C GLU A 73 7.95 10.62 -13.98
N LEU A 74 7.80 10.55 -12.66
CA LEU A 74 8.59 9.74 -11.73
C LEU A 74 7.87 8.46 -11.30
N ILE A 75 6.76 8.11 -11.94
CA ILE A 75 6.07 6.84 -11.70
C ILE A 75 6.09 6.03 -12.99
N GLU A 76 6.54 4.79 -12.90
CA GLU A 76 6.17 3.76 -13.86
C GLU A 76 5.38 2.64 -13.17
N ILE A 77 4.46 2.03 -13.91
CA ILE A 77 3.61 0.94 -13.44
C ILE A 77 3.84 -0.24 -14.37
N ILE A 78 4.43 -1.30 -13.85
CA ILE A 78 4.70 -2.54 -14.57
C ILE A 78 3.76 -3.61 -14.03
N ILE A 79 2.79 -3.99 -14.86
CA ILE A 79 1.84 -5.04 -14.52
C ILE A 79 2.33 -6.33 -15.16
N VAL A 80 2.48 -7.38 -14.36
CA VAL A 80 2.95 -8.69 -14.84
C VAL A 80 1.83 -9.69 -14.68
N ASP A 81 1.21 -10.05 -15.79
CA ASP A 81 0.13 -11.04 -15.87
C ASP A 81 0.71 -12.45 -15.86
N ASP A 82 0.36 -13.23 -14.84
CA ASP A 82 0.78 -14.63 -14.67
C ASP A 82 -0.09 -15.61 -15.46
N LYS A 83 -0.30 -15.28 -16.73
CA LYS A 83 -1.12 -16.03 -17.68
C LYS A 83 -2.58 -16.16 -17.22
N SER A 84 -3.26 -15.01 -17.08
CA SER A 84 -4.69 -15.00 -16.77
C SER A 84 -5.52 -15.71 -17.84
N THR A 85 -6.63 -16.27 -17.39
CA THR A 85 -7.64 -16.96 -18.21
C THR A 85 -8.94 -16.17 -18.35
N ASP A 86 -9.09 -15.10 -17.58
CA ASP A 86 -10.18 -14.14 -17.70
C ASP A 86 -9.78 -12.93 -18.57
N ASN A 87 -10.58 -11.86 -18.54
CA ASN A 87 -10.33 -10.65 -19.33
C ASN A 87 -9.36 -9.64 -18.67
N SER A 88 -8.50 -10.07 -17.72
CA SER A 88 -7.56 -9.17 -17.03
C SER A 88 -6.62 -8.48 -18.01
N VAL A 89 -6.07 -9.23 -18.96
CA VAL A 89 -5.13 -8.73 -19.98
C VAL A 89 -5.79 -7.66 -20.85
N GLU A 90 -7.02 -7.90 -21.31
CA GLU A 90 -7.79 -6.96 -22.11
C GLU A 90 -8.10 -5.68 -21.33
N GLU A 91 -8.43 -5.79 -20.04
CA GLU A 91 -8.66 -4.64 -19.17
C GLU A 91 -7.38 -3.82 -19.00
N ILE A 92 -6.25 -4.46 -18.70
CA ILE A 92 -4.95 -3.79 -18.53
C ILE A 92 -4.51 -3.07 -19.82
N ARG A 93 -4.68 -3.71 -20.99
CA ARG A 93 -4.32 -3.12 -22.29
C ARG A 93 -5.05 -1.80 -22.57
N LYS A 94 -6.25 -1.58 -22.01
CA LYS A 94 -6.94 -0.28 -22.14
C LYS A 94 -6.16 0.85 -21.47
N TYR A 95 -5.52 0.57 -20.34
CA TYR A 95 -4.71 1.55 -19.60
C TYR A 95 -3.33 1.71 -20.24
N GLU A 96 -2.67 0.62 -20.64
CA GLU A 96 -1.37 0.65 -21.34
C GLU A 96 -1.42 1.53 -22.60
N ARG A 97 -2.50 1.44 -23.40
CA ARG A 97 -2.67 2.27 -24.59
C ARG A 97 -2.89 3.75 -24.28
N LYS A 98 -3.41 4.07 -23.09
CA LYS A 98 -3.81 5.42 -22.69
C LYS A 98 -2.71 6.16 -21.93
N TYR A 99 -1.88 5.44 -21.19
CA TYR A 99 -0.88 6.02 -20.29
C TYR A 99 0.51 5.47 -20.64
N SER A 100 1.42 6.36 -21.02
CA SER A 100 2.78 6.01 -21.45
C SER A 100 3.65 5.44 -20.32
N ASN A 101 3.22 5.59 -19.07
CA ASN A 101 3.92 5.08 -17.90
C ASN A 101 3.36 3.74 -17.39
N ILE A 102 2.47 3.09 -18.15
CA ILE A 102 1.96 1.74 -17.85
C ILE A 102 2.54 0.76 -18.88
N ARG A 103 3.02 -0.38 -18.41
CA ARG A 103 3.55 -1.46 -19.25
C ARG A 103 3.03 -2.80 -18.77
N LEU A 104 2.53 -3.62 -19.70
CA LEU A 104 2.10 -4.99 -19.46
C LEU A 104 3.18 -5.98 -19.89
N ILE A 105 3.49 -6.93 -19.02
CA ILE A 105 4.29 -8.13 -19.31
C ILE A 105 3.40 -9.33 -19.09
N ILE A 106 3.43 -10.31 -19.98
CA ILE A 106 2.61 -11.53 -19.88
C ILE A 106 3.54 -12.72 -19.79
N ASN A 107 3.39 -13.54 -18.77
CA ASN A 107 4.14 -14.78 -18.62
C ASN A 107 3.74 -15.80 -19.69
N GLU A 108 4.70 -16.63 -20.09
CA GLU A 108 4.46 -17.71 -21.05
C GLU A 108 3.51 -18.78 -20.49
N LYS A 109 3.61 -19.03 -19.18
CA LYS A 109 2.80 -19.97 -18.41
C LYS A 109 2.48 -19.39 -17.03
N ASN A 110 1.43 -19.90 -16.40
CA ASN A 110 1.16 -19.57 -15.02
C ASN A 110 2.28 -20.17 -14.13
N SER A 111 2.91 -19.32 -13.33
CA SER A 111 4.03 -19.67 -12.44
C SER A 111 3.57 -20.32 -11.13
N GLY A 112 2.30 -20.15 -10.77
CA GLY A 112 1.69 -20.67 -9.55
C GLY A 112 1.78 -19.72 -8.35
N GLY A 113 2.28 -18.48 -8.52
CA GLY A 113 2.32 -17.49 -7.45
C GLY A 113 2.88 -16.14 -7.86
N ALA A 114 2.83 -15.16 -6.95
CA ALA A 114 3.23 -13.78 -7.24
C ALA A 114 4.75 -13.56 -7.39
N ALA A 115 5.59 -14.50 -6.93
CA ALA A 115 7.04 -14.32 -6.85
C ALA A 115 7.71 -14.18 -8.24
N GLU A 116 7.39 -15.06 -9.19
CA GLU A 116 7.96 -14.99 -10.54
C GLU A 116 7.51 -13.73 -11.30
N PRO A 117 6.20 -13.38 -11.34
CA PRO A 117 5.73 -12.13 -11.91
C PRO A 117 6.40 -10.90 -11.28
N THR A 118 6.52 -10.86 -9.95
CA THR A 118 7.19 -9.76 -9.24
C THR A 118 8.65 -9.65 -9.65
N ASN A 119 9.40 -10.76 -9.67
CA ASN A 119 10.80 -10.77 -10.07
C ASN A 119 11.01 -10.31 -11.52
N LEU A 120 10.10 -10.69 -12.44
CA LEU A 120 10.14 -10.21 -13.82
C LEU A 120 9.88 -8.71 -13.91
N GLY A 121 8.93 -8.21 -13.13
CA GLY A 121 8.65 -6.78 -13.02
C GLY A 121 9.85 -6.00 -12.48
N VAL A 122 10.50 -6.49 -11.42
CA VAL A 122 11.71 -5.87 -10.85
C VAL A 122 12.85 -5.84 -11.87
N LYS A 123 13.08 -6.92 -12.64
CA LYS A 123 14.10 -6.94 -13.70
C LYS A 123 13.79 -5.96 -14.84
N ALA A 124 12.52 -5.65 -15.03
CA ALA A 124 12.02 -4.76 -16.06
C ALA A 124 11.98 -3.28 -15.62
N ALA A 125 12.20 -3.00 -14.34
CA ALA A 125 12.12 -1.70 -13.72
C ALA A 125 13.21 -0.74 -14.23
N LYS A 126 12.84 0.53 -14.36
CA LYS A 126 13.70 1.63 -14.77
C LYS A 126 14.32 2.36 -13.59
N PHE A 127 13.58 2.50 -12.49
CA PHE A 127 14.01 3.26 -11.32
C PHE A 127 14.49 2.36 -10.19
N ASP A 128 15.36 2.92 -9.34
CA ASP A 128 15.99 2.20 -8.22
C ASP A 128 15.01 1.91 -7.07
N TYR A 129 14.01 2.75 -6.86
CA TYR A 129 12.96 2.49 -5.88
C TYR A 129 11.89 1.57 -6.47
N ILE A 130 11.69 0.43 -5.83
CA ILE A 130 10.66 -0.54 -6.19
C ILE A 130 9.53 -0.46 -5.16
N ALA A 131 8.30 -0.33 -5.66
CA ALA A 131 7.10 -0.56 -4.86
C ALA A 131 6.37 -1.78 -5.43
N VAL A 132 5.85 -2.65 -4.57
CA VAL A 132 5.01 -3.78 -4.99
C VAL A 132 3.59 -3.51 -4.52
N ALA A 133 2.63 -3.65 -5.42
CA ALA A 133 1.21 -3.45 -5.13
C ALA A 133 0.38 -4.59 -5.73
N ASP A 134 -0.57 -5.11 -4.96
CA ASP A 134 -1.44 -6.18 -5.44
C ASP A 134 -2.48 -5.65 -6.42
N ALA A 135 -2.84 -6.48 -7.40
CA ALA A 135 -3.80 -6.18 -8.45
C ALA A 135 -5.25 -5.98 -7.96
N ASP A 136 -5.54 -6.28 -6.69
CA ASP A 136 -6.81 -6.08 -6.01
C ASP A 136 -6.76 -5.02 -4.89
N SER A 137 -5.65 -4.28 -4.78
CA SER A 137 -5.43 -3.28 -3.73
C SER A 137 -5.69 -1.84 -4.21
N VAL A 138 -6.10 -0.98 -3.27
CA VAL A 138 -6.30 0.47 -3.49
C VAL A 138 -5.45 1.23 -2.46
N PRO A 139 -4.17 1.54 -2.78
CA PRO A 139 -3.31 2.24 -1.85
C PRO A 139 -3.76 3.69 -1.62
N ASP A 140 -3.49 4.19 -0.41
CA ASP A 140 -3.68 5.59 -0.08
C ASP A 140 -2.83 6.50 -0.98
N LYS A 141 -3.40 7.63 -1.39
CA LYS A 141 -2.75 8.56 -2.34
C LYS A 141 -1.37 9.04 -1.88
N ASP A 142 -1.12 9.14 -0.58
CA ASP A 142 0.11 9.67 0.00
C ASP A 142 1.10 8.58 0.46
N CYS A 143 0.85 7.31 0.13
CA CYS A 143 1.67 6.19 0.60
C CYS A 143 3.15 6.33 0.23
N LEU A 144 3.48 6.67 -1.02
CA LEU A 144 4.87 6.83 -1.47
C LEU A 144 5.57 7.96 -0.71
N LYS A 145 4.89 9.09 -0.47
CA LYS A 145 5.43 10.22 0.31
C LYS A 145 5.73 9.85 1.75
N LYS A 146 4.91 8.98 2.35
CA LYS A 146 5.08 8.47 3.71
C LYS A 146 6.22 7.46 3.82
N MET A 147 6.48 6.70 2.76
CA MET A 147 7.43 5.59 2.75
C MET A 147 8.85 6.03 2.35
N ILE A 148 8.99 6.84 1.30
CA ILE A 148 10.30 7.07 0.64
C ILE A 148 11.33 7.72 1.56
N GLY A 149 10.89 8.58 2.48
CA GLY A 149 11.79 9.26 3.40
C GLY A 149 12.49 8.33 4.38
N PHE A 150 11.94 7.15 4.68
CA PHE A 150 12.61 6.17 5.54
C PHE A 150 13.80 5.53 4.83
N LEU A 151 13.62 5.18 3.55
CA LEU A 151 14.68 4.62 2.71
C LEU A 151 15.79 5.64 2.42
N GLN A 152 15.44 6.93 2.33
CA GLN A 152 16.41 8.01 2.05
C GLN A 152 17.18 8.47 3.29
N LYS A 153 16.60 8.32 4.48
CA LYS A 153 17.19 8.84 5.72
C LYS A 153 18.21 7.88 6.33
N ASP A 154 18.07 6.59 6.07
CA ASP A 154 18.86 5.54 6.69
C ASP A 154 19.20 4.44 5.67
N ASP A 155 20.45 4.42 5.21
CA ASP A 155 20.96 3.47 4.23
C ASP A 155 20.93 2.01 4.72
N SER A 156 20.69 1.78 6.02
CA SER A 156 20.48 0.43 6.56
C SER A 156 19.07 -0.11 6.32
N VAL A 157 18.11 0.75 5.92
CA VAL A 157 16.73 0.37 5.67
C VAL A 157 16.58 -0.11 4.23
N GLY A 158 16.45 -1.43 4.05
CA GLY A 158 16.24 -2.05 2.75
C GLY A 158 14.78 -2.16 2.30
N GLY A 159 13.80 -1.83 3.14
CA GLY A 159 12.38 -1.97 2.82
C GLY A 159 11.44 -1.30 3.85
N VAL A 160 10.27 -0.88 3.36
CA VAL A 160 9.19 -0.27 4.13
C VAL A 160 7.85 -0.78 3.60
N THR A 161 6.84 -0.87 4.48
CA THR A 161 5.48 -1.37 4.17
C THR A 161 4.42 -0.53 4.85
#